data_AF-A0A8H5YY83-F1
#
_entry.id   AF-A0A8H5YY83-F1
#
_cell.length_a   1.000
_cell.length_b   1.000
_cell.length_c   1.000
_cell.angle_alpha   90.00
_cell.angle_beta   90.00
_cell.angle_gamma   90.00
#
_symmetry.space_group_name_H-M   'P 1'
#
loop_
_entity.id
_entity.type
_entity.pdbx_description
1 polymer ?
#
loop_
_entity_poly.entity_id
_entity_poly.type
_entity_poly.pdbx_seq_one_letter_code
_entity_poly.pdbx_strand_id
1 'polypeptide(L)'
;MLPAAAVVLRTSARPAASRSLTRVFAPALTSTRCLNRGLSTTHALSAASSLNRDRAREIVAQALSNIGSKRETVAYLKVFTLTSQHFAVIKVGGAILQEHLDEFCASILLLYELGLYPVIVHGGGPQLNSLLEAEGVIPQFEDGIRVTDAKTLTIAHSFGVATRAIQGAFGASYLDKEKWQYVGKITEVRKEPIESSISAGYVPILTSMAEGDDGNLLNVNADVAAAELARTLKPLKVIYLSEKGGLFNGEGKMISHINLDDEFDYLMAQPWCRCGTRLKIREIQDLLNDLPRSSSVAIIHPGNLQKELFTDSGAGTLIRLGNRTRKTSSIKELNDIKKLEAASNSSSESLDIAAIVDQFASNLTEKKFTAYYDDAMHYMAIVMPQDQGIAILASLSTTKSGWLNSTMENIFAGIKKDYPTLAWAVSERDENLTWFFEQADGSFHRNGRVLFYYGTDMHSVALSSVYKNFVSGRASLGDSNLENGGTA
;
A
#
# COMPACT_ATOMS: atom_id res chain seq x y z
N MET A 1 51.95 -55.89 -48.37
CA MET A 1 51.35 -57.00 -47.60
C MET A 1 49.83 -56.87 -47.69
N LEU A 2 49.23 -57.64 -48.60
CA LEU A 2 47.80 -58.00 -48.64
C LEU A 2 47.52 -59.08 -47.55
N PRO A 3 46.27 -59.57 -47.32
CA PRO A 3 44.93 -59.08 -47.72
C PRO A 3 43.92 -59.05 -46.52
N ALA A 4 42.78 -58.35 -46.57
CA ALA A 4 41.47 -58.70 -47.18
C ALA A 4 40.81 -60.01 -46.69
N ALA A 5 39.59 -59.89 -46.13
CA ALA A 5 38.48 -60.86 -46.21
C ALA A 5 37.23 -60.26 -45.53
N ALA A 6 35.98 -60.49 -45.91
CA ALA A 6 35.30 -60.81 -47.16
C ALA A 6 33.80 -60.75 -46.80
N VAL A 7 33.01 -60.06 -47.63
CA VAL A 7 31.54 -60.13 -47.60
C VAL A 7 31.12 -61.46 -48.23
N VAL A 8 30.21 -62.21 -47.58
CA VAL A 8 29.37 -63.21 -48.26
C VAL A 8 27.94 -63.17 -47.69
N LEU A 9 27.05 -62.62 -48.50
CA LEU A 9 25.62 -62.92 -48.53
C LEU A 9 25.42 -64.35 -49.06
N ARG A 10 24.61 -65.17 -48.39
CA ARG A 10 23.79 -66.18 -49.06
C ARG A 10 22.40 -66.28 -48.45
N THR A 11 21.45 -66.12 -49.35
CA THR A 11 20.01 -66.32 -49.28
C THR A 11 19.67 -67.82 -49.22
N SER A 12 18.61 -68.17 -48.50
CA SER A 12 17.77 -69.33 -48.81
C SER A 12 16.35 -69.11 -48.30
N ALA A 13 15.40 -69.60 -49.10
CA ALA A 13 13.99 -69.23 -49.11
C ALA A 13 13.11 -70.13 -48.20
N ARG A 14 11.91 -69.58 -47.94
CA ARG A 14 10.69 -70.09 -47.25
C ARG A 14 10.37 -71.60 -47.34
N PRO A 15 9.50 -72.09 -46.43
CA PRO A 15 8.09 -72.16 -46.80
C PRO A 15 7.12 -71.50 -45.78
N ALA A 16 5.96 -71.13 -46.31
CA ALA A 16 4.88 -70.44 -45.65
C ALA A 16 4.13 -71.31 -44.62
N ALA A 17 3.75 -70.72 -43.50
CA ALA A 17 2.68 -71.22 -42.64
C ALA A 17 1.74 -70.06 -42.31
N SER A 18 0.48 -70.22 -42.66
CA SER A 18 -0.61 -69.27 -42.50
C SER A 18 -0.84 -68.92 -41.02
N ARG A 19 -0.75 -67.65 -40.65
CA ARG A 19 -1.37 -67.13 -39.43
C ARG A 19 -2.49 -66.18 -39.81
N SER A 20 -3.69 -66.57 -39.39
CA SER A 20 -4.96 -65.89 -39.62
C SER A 20 -4.91 -64.46 -39.10
N LEU A 21 -5.29 -63.52 -39.95
CA LEU A 21 -5.63 -62.15 -39.59
C LEU A 21 -6.87 -62.17 -38.69
N THR A 22 -6.70 -62.01 -37.38
CA THR A 22 -7.79 -61.67 -36.47
C THR A 22 -8.20 -60.23 -36.73
N ARG A 23 -9.34 -60.07 -37.44
CA ARG A 23 -10.08 -58.81 -37.53
C ARG A 23 -10.39 -58.33 -36.11
N VAL A 24 -9.85 -57.17 -35.74
CA VAL A 24 -10.36 -56.40 -34.61
C VAL A 24 -11.70 -55.81 -35.05
N PHE A 25 -12.79 -56.39 -34.55
CA PHE A 25 -14.14 -55.89 -34.73
C PHE A 25 -14.32 -54.60 -33.91
N ALA A 26 -14.88 -53.57 -34.54
CA ALA A 26 -15.42 -52.40 -33.87
C ALA A 26 -16.50 -52.85 -32.87
N PRO A 27 -16.53 -52.32 -31.63
CA PRO A 27 -17.53 -52.72 -30.66
C PRO A 27 -18.91 -52.21 -31.10
N ALA A 28 -19.87 -53.13 -31.10
CA ALA A 28 -21.26 -52.89 -31.43
C ALA A 28 -21.92 -51.89 -30.47
N LEU A 29 -22.72 -50.98 -31.03
CA LEU A 29 -23.66 -50.13 -30.32
C LEU A 29 -24.64 -50.98 -29.51
N THR A 30 -24.36 -51.16 -28.23
CA THR A 30 -25.33 -51.70 -27.27
C THR A 30 -26.26 -50.57 -26.83
N SER A 31 -27.53 -50.70 -27.20
CA SER A 31 -28.64 -49.89 -26.72
C SER A 31 -28.69 -49.88 -25.18
N THR A 32 -28.12 -48.86 -24.56
CA THR A 32 -28.37 -48.54 -23.16
C THR A 32 -29.73 -47.88 -23.05
N ARG A 33 -30.66 -48.58 -22.40
CA ARG A 33 -31.94 -48.02 -21.95
C ARG A 33 -31.68 -46.71 -21.19
N CYS A 34 -32.25 -45.62 -21.66
CA CYS A 34 -32.32 -44.37 -20.92
C CYS A 34 -33.01 -44.61 -19.56
N LEU A 35 -32.22 -44.70 -18.49
CA LEU A 35 -32.71 -44.39 -17.16
C LEU A 35 -32.73 -42.87 -17.05
N ASN A 36 -33.93 -42.30 -17.23
CA ASN A 36 -34.24 -40.94 -16.80
C ASN A 36 -34.08 -40.88 -15.27
N ARG A 37 -32.85 -40.67 -14.79
CA ARG A 37 -32.63 -40.06 -13.48
C ARG A 37 -32.58 -38.56 -13.74
N GLY A 38 -33.68 -37.89 -13.43
CA GLY A 38 -33.68 -36.44 -13.28
C GLY A 38 -32.59 -36.06 -12.28
N LEU A 39 -31.48 -35.53 -12.76
CA LEU A 39 -30.50 -34.85 -11.93
C LEU A 39 -31.23 -33.63 -11.37
N SER A 40 -31.60 -33.68 -10.10
CA SER A 40 -32.13 -32.54 -9.36
C SER A 40 -31.12 -31.39 -9.43
N THR A 41 -31.33 -30.48 -10.37
CA THR A 41 -30.60 -29.21 -10.51
C THR A 41 -30.73 -28.36 -9.24
N THR A 42 -31.73 -28.61 -8.40
CA THR A 42 -31.96 -27.95 -7.11
C THR A 42 -30.90 -28.27 -6.06
N HIS A 43 -30.37 -29.49 -5.97
CA HIS A 43 -29.34 -29.82 -4.98
C HIS A 43 -27.95 -29.29 -5.34
N ALA A 44 -27.61 -29.27 -6.64
CA ALA A 44 -26.35 -28.68 -7.11
C ALA A 44 -26.36 -27.15 -6.94
N LEU A 45 -27.50 -26.49 -7.22
CA LEU A 45 -27.69 -25.06 -6.98
C LEU A 45 -27.72 -24.73 -5.48
N SER A 46 -28.35 -25.57 -4.64
CA SER A 46 -28.35 -25.33 -3.19
C SER A 46 -26.95 -25.51 -2.60
N ALA A 47 -26.19 -26.53 -3.04
CA ALA A 47 -24.82 -26.78 -2.62
C ALA A 47 -23.85 -25.68 -3.09
N ALA A 48 -23.98 -25.19 -4.33
CA ALA A 48 -23.23 -24.05 -4.81
C ALA A 48 -23.59 -22.76 -4.05
N SER A 49 -24.88 -22.58 -3.70
CA SER A 49 -25.34 -21.44 -2.89
C SER A 49 -24.94 -21.52 -1.42
N SER A 50 -24.74 -22.72 -0.86
CA SER A 50 -24.23 -22.91 0.51
C SER A 50 -22.73 -22.68 0.54
N LEU A 51 -21.98 -23.24 -0.43
CA LEU A 51 -20.55 -22.98 -0.61
C LEU A 51 -20.25 -21.49 -0.80
N ASN A 52 -21.03 -20.78 -1.64
CA ASN A 52 -20.87 -19.33 -1.79
C ASN A 52 -21.21 -18.53 -0.52
N ARG A 53 -22.13 -19.03 0.30
CA ARG A 53 -22.56 -18.35 1.54
C ARG A 53 -21.59 -18.59 2.67
N ASP A 54 -21.01 -19.78 2.76
CA ASP A 54 -19.96 -20.11 3.71
C ASP A 54 -18.66 -19.40 3.34
N ARG A 55 -18.32 -19.34 2.05
CA ARG A 55 -17.19 -18.53 1.55
C ARG A 55 -17.39 -17.04 1.77
N ALA A 56 -18.58 -16.49 1.48
CA ALA A 56 -18.90 -15.09 1.80
C ALA A 56 -18.79 -14.80 3.30
N ARG A 57 -19.18 -15.74 4.17
CA ARG A 57 -19.02 -15.61 5.63
C ARG A 57 -17.55 -15.63 6.03
N GLU A 58 -16.73 -16.49 5.43
CA GLU A 58 -15.28 -16.54 5.67
C GLU A 58 -14.60 -15.23 5.25
N ILE A 59 -14.92 -14.71 4.06
CA ILE A 59 -14.43 -13.42 3.57
C ILE A 59 -14.80 -12.30 4.54
N VAL A 60 -16.07 -12.24 4.96
CA VAL A 60 -16.54 -11.22 5.91
C VAL A 60 -15.86 -11.40 7.27
N ALA A 61 -15.71 -12.62 7.76
CA ALA A 61 -15.03 -12.89 9.02
C ALA A 61 -13.54 -12.48 8.97
N GLN A 62 -12.86 -12.78 7.87
CA GLN A 62 -11.45 -12.42 7.66
C GLN A 62 -11.29 -10.90 7.52
N ALA A 63 -12.16 -10.24 6.76
CA ALA A 63 -12.19 -8.78 6.67
C ALA A 63 -12.41 -8.12 8.04
N LEU A 64 -13.42 -8.58 8.80
CA LEU A 64 -13.71 -8.07 10.14
C LEU A 64 -12.58 -8.37 11.14
N SER A 65 -11.88 -9.51 11.01
CA SER A 65 -10.76 -9.86 11.89
C SER A 65 -9.56 -8.90 11.75
N ASN A 66 -9.44 -8.25 10.60
CA ASN A 66 -8.39 -7.26 10.34
C ASN A 66 -8.78 -5.84 10.78
N ILE A 67 -10.03 -5.62 11.17
CA ILE A 67 -10.56 -4.33 11.59
C ILE A 67 -10.55 -4.28 13.13
N GLY A 68 -9.62 -3.52 13.69
CA GLY A 68 -9.49 -3.28 15.12
C GLY A 68 -10.25 -2.05 15.61
N SER A 69 -10.65 -1.12 14.74
CA SER A 69 -11.33 0.12 15.14
C SER A 69 -12.46 0.56 14.21
N LYS A 70 -13.33 1.44 14.72
CA LYS A 70 -14.40 2.08 13.94
C LYS A 70 -13.84 2.89 12.75
N ARG A 71 -12.68 3.54 12.92
CA ARG A 71 -11.97 4.27 11.84
C ARG A 71 -11.60 3.34 10.70
N GLU A 72 -11.00 2.19 11.03
CA GLU A 72 -10.62 1.18 10.05
C GLU A 72 -11.85 0.60 9.33
N THR A 73 -13.00 0.50 10.00
CA THR A 73 -14.26 0.10 9.34
C THR A 73 -14.67 1.11 8.25
N VAL A 74 -14.56 2.40 8.53
CA VAL A 74 -14.89 3.46 7.57
C VAL A 74 -13.88 3.50 6.41
N ALA A 75 -12.58 3.35 6.71
CA ALA A 75 -11.52 3.24 5.72
C ALA A 75 -11.77 2.06 4.77
N TYR A 76 -12.11 0.89 5.34
CA TYR A 76 -12.50 -0.30 4.60
C TYR A 76 -13.64 0.00 3.63
N LEU A 77 -14.79 0.51 4.12
CA LEU A 77 -15.95 0.81 3.29
C LEU A 77 -15.66 1.80 2.17
N LYS A 78 -14.79 2.78 2.40
CA LYS A 78 -14.36 3.71 1.35
C LYS A 78 -13.72 2.97 0.19
N VAL A 79 -12.89 1.96 0.44
CA VAL A 79 -12.26 1.16 -0.62
C VAL A 79 -13.30 0.46 -1.51
N PHE A 80 -14.41 -0.01 -0.94
CA PHE A 80 -15.49 -0.71 -1.66
C PHE A 80 -16.42 0.20 -2.45
N THR A 81 -16.53 1.47 -2.06
CA THR A 81 -17.36 2.44 -2.78
C THR A 81 -16.64 3.09 -3.95
N LEU A 82 -15.33 2.85 -4.09
CA LEU A 82 -14.56 3.36 -5.22
C LEU A 82 -15.00 2.67 -6.50
N THR A 83 -15.44 3.48 -7.45
CA THR A 83 -15.76 3.06 -8.82
C THR A 83 -14.52 2.96 -9.70
N SER A 84 -13.31 3.22 -9.18
CA SER A 84 -12.07 3.27 -9.97
C SER A 84 -11.60 1.86 -10.36
N GLN A 85 -11.41 1.61 -11.66
CA GLN A 85 -10.92 0.32 -12.18
C GLN A 85 -9.50 -0.04 -11.71
N HIS A 86 -8.72 0.93 -11.21
CA HIS A 86 -7.32 0.77 -10.84
C HIS A 86 -7.10 1.09 -9.36
N PHE A 87 -7.44 0.14 -8.49
CA PHE A 87 -7.32 0.29 -7.04
C PHE A 87 -5.86 0.31 -6.56
N ALA A 88 -5.06 -0.65 -7.02
CA ALA A 88 -3.68 -0.80 -6.57
C ALA A 88 -2.73 -1.33 -7.66
N VAL A 89 -1.47 -0.90 -7.61
CA VAL A 89 -0.35 -1.53 -8.31
C VAL A 89 0.55 -2.20 -7.28
N ILE A 90 0.82 -3.50 -7.43
CA ILE A 90 1.59 -4.30 -6.47
C ILE A 90 2.86 -4.81 -7.14
N LYS A 91 4.01 -4.36 -6.68
CA LYS A 91 5.31 -4.92 -7.03
C LYS A 91 5.64 -6.10 -6.11
N VAL A 92 5.93 -7.23 -6.73
CA VAL A 92 6.35 -8.46 -6.02
C VAL A 92 7.82 -8.75 -6.33
N GLY A 93 8.64 -8.85 -5.28
CA GLY A 93 10.03 -9.28 -5.41
C GLY A 93 10.13 -10.78 -5.72
N GLY A 94 11.18 -11.19 -6.44
CA GLY A 94 11.37 -12.62 -6.76
C GLY A 94 11.48 -13.50 -5.52
N ALA A 95 12.13 -13.04 -4.45
CA ALA A 95 12.26 -13.81 -3.20
C ALA A 95 10.90 -14.08 -2.53
N ILE A 96 9.95 -13.14 -2.59
CA ILE A 96 8.57 -13.33 -2.13
C ILE A 96 7.89 -14.49 -2.86
N LEU A 97 8.13 -14.64 -4.16
CA LEU A 97 7.58 -15.75 -4.95
C LEU A 97 8.22 -17.11 -4.65
N GLN A 98 9.39 -17.14 -4.01
CA GLN A 98 10.05 -18.38 -3.56
C GLN A 98 9.62 -18.77 -2.15
N GLU A 99 9.63 -17.80 -1.23
CA GLU A 99 9.53 -18.07 0.20
C GLU A 99 8.13 -17.83 0.76
N HIS A 100 7.33 -16.96 0.13
CA HIS A 100 6.04 -16.49 0.65
C HIS A 100 4.90 -16.56 -0.37
N LEU A 101 4.99 -17.49 -1.33
CA LEU A 101 4.02 -17.60 -2.43
C LEU A 101 2.60 -17.88 -1.93
N ASP A 102 2.45 -18.77 -0.95
CA ASP A 102 1.14 -19.16 -0.43
C ASP A 102 0.47 -18.01 0.32
N GLU A 103 1.23 -17.28 1.16
CA GLU A 103 0.75 -16.09 1.87
C GLU A 103 0.32 -14.97 0.90
N PHE A 104 1.12 -14.78 -0.15
CA PHE A 104 0.80 -13.82 -1.20
C PHE A 104 -0.46 -14.23 -1.97
N CYS A 105 -0.56 -15.49 -2.41
CA CYS A 105 -1.73 -16.01 -3.12
C CYS A 105 -3.01 -15.92 -2.27
N ALA A 106 -2.93 -16.25 -0.98
CA ALA A 106 -4.06 -16.11 -0.06
C ALA A 106 -4.54 -14.64 0.05
N SER A 107 -3.59 -13.70 0.08
CA SER A 107 -3.92 -12.27 0.13
C SER A 107 -4.55 -11.77 -1.17
N ILE A 108 -4.04 -12.19 -2.33
CA ILE A 108 -4.63 -11.85 -3.64
C ILE A 108 -6.00 -12.49 -3.84
N LEU A 109 -6.19 -13.73 -3.37
CA LEU A 109 -7.48 -14.42 -3.44
C LEU A 109 -8.56 -13.64 -2.68
N LEU A 110 -8.25 -13.15 -1.48
CA LEU A 110 -9.20 -12.33 -0.72
C LEU A 110 -9.57 -11.06 -1.49
N LEU A 111 -8.59 -10.34 -2.05
CA LEU A 111 -8.86 -9.13 -2.83
C LEU A 111 -9.74 -9.44 -4.05
N TYR A 112 -9.45 -10.52 -4.75
CA TYR A 112 -10.25 -10.99 -5.88
C TYR A 112 -11.71 -11.29 -5.49
N GLU A 113 -11.90 -11.99 -4.36
CA GLU A 113 -13.23 -12.30 -3.83
C GLU A 113 -14.01 -11.07 -3.39
N LEU A 114 -13.30 -10.03 -2.97
CA LEU A 114 -13.82 -8.70 -2.64
C LEU A 114 -14.10 -7.84 -3.90
N GLY A 115 -13.86 -8.36 -5.10
CA GLY A 115 -14.04 -7.64 -6.36
C GLY A 115 -12.95 -6.60 -6.64
N LEU A 116 -11.82 -6.68 -5.94
CA LEU A 116 -10.67 -5.79 -6.12
C LEU A 116 -9.64 -6.47 -7.01
N TYR A 117 -9.29 -5.82 -8.11
CA TYR A 117 -8.36 -6.35 -9.12
C TYR A 117 -7.04 -5.57 -9.10
N PRO A 118 -6.10 -5.89 -8.20
CA PRO A 118 -4.81 -5.22 -8.17
C PRO A 118 -3.99 -5.56 -9.44
N VAL A 119 -3.24 -4.59 -9.96
CA VAL A 119 -2.30 -4.81 -11.05
C VAL A 119 -0.96 -5.24 -10.49
N ILE A 120 -0.57 -6.49 -10.75
CA ILE A 120 0.62 -7.10 -10.16
C ILE A 120 1.76 -7.06 -11.18
N VAL A 121 2.92 -6.56 -10.78
CA VAL A 121 4.16 -6.71 -11.53
C VAL A 121 5.18 -7.46 -10.68
N HIS A 122 5.84 -8.46 -11.26
CA HIS A 122 6.83 -9.25 -10.53
C HIS A 122 8.18 -9.27 -11.22
N GLY A 123 9.22 -9.38 -10.40
CA GLY A 123 10.57 -9.73 -10.84
C GLY A 123 10.87 -11.22 -10.57
N GLY A 124 12.02 -11.68 -11.03
CA GLY A 124 12.50 -13.06 -10.85
C GLY A 124 13.99 -13.13 -10.50
N GLY A 125 14.51 -12.14 -9.75
CA GLY A 125 15.95 -11.96 -9.56
C GLY A 125 16.71 -13.19 -9.03
N PRO A 126 16.34 -13.73 -7.85
CA PRO A 126 16.96 -14.93 -7.30
C PRO A 126 16.79 -16.16 -8.20
N GLN A 127 15.59 -16.39 -8.74
CA GLN A 127 15.29 -17.52 -9.61
C GLN A 127 16.14 -17.49 -10.89
N LEU A 128 16.25 -16.31 -11.51
CA LEU A 128 17.04 -16.12 -12.71
C LEU A 128 18.53 -16.32 -12.42
N ASN A 129 19.04 -15.90 -11.26
CA ASN A 129 20.43 -16.18 -10.88
C ASN A 129 20.70 -17.68 -10.78
N SER A 130 19.83 -18.44 -10.09
CA SER A 130 19.97 -19.88 -9.99
C SER A 130 19.92 -20.58 -11.36
N LEU A 131 19.07 -20.11 -12.27
CA LEU A 131 18.96 -20.66 -13.62
C LEU A 131 20.19 -20.32 -14.49
N LEU A 132 20.71 -19.10 -14.38
CA LEU A 132 21.94 -18.69 -15.07
C LEU A 132 23.13 -19.53 -14.62
N GLU A 133 23.28 -19.72 -13.30
CA GLU A 133 24.36 -20.54 -12.72
C GLU A 133 24.27 -22.00 -13.19
N ALA A 134 23.06 -22.58 -13.24
CA ALA A 134 22.83 -23.92 -13.77
C ALA A 134 23.21 -24.07 -15.25
N GLU A 135 23.02 -23.01 -16.05
CA GLU A 135 23.40 -22.92 -17.46
C GLU A 135 24.87 -22.44 -17.68
N GLY A 136 25.65 -22.36 -16.60
CA GLY A 136 27.06 -21.97 -16.61
C GLY A 136 27.31 -20.49 -16.95
N VAL A 137 26.32 -19.63 -16.74
CA VAL A 137 26.41 -18.17 -16.96
C VAL A 137 26.60 -17.48 -15.62
N ILE A 138 27.67 -16.71 -15.46
CA ILE A 138 27.93 -15.92 -14.24
C ILE A 138 27.11 -14.63 -14.31
N PRO A 139 26.21 -14.36 -13.35
CA PRO A 139 25.45 -13.11 -13.31
C PRO A 139 26.37 -11.89 -13.19
N GLN A 140 26.18 -10.89 -14.05
CA GLN A 140 26.95 -9.65 -14.03
C GLN A 140 26.06 -8.46 -13.68
N PHE A 141 26.58 -7.58 -12.83
CA PHE A 141 25.89 -6.37 -12.40
C PHE A 141 26.84 -5.17 -12.52
N GLU A 142 26.33 -4.08 -13.10
CA GLU A 142 27.03 -2.80 -13.21
C GLU A 142 26.06 -1.69 -12.80
N ASP A 143 26.48 -0.82 -11.87
CA ASP A 143 25.64 0.22 -11.27
C ASP A 143 24.31 -0.29 -10.67
N GLY A 144 24.30 -1.54 -10.19
CA GLY A 144 23.10 -2.19 -9.66
C GLY A 144 22.12 -2.69 -10.73
N ILE A 145 22.47 -2.56 -12.02
CA ILE A 145 21.70 -3.07 -13.16
C ILE A 145 22.32 -4.37 -13.64
N ARG A 146 21.49 -5.37 -13.94
CA ARG A 146 21.95 -6.64 -14.51
C ARG A 146 22.30 -6.46 -15.97
N VAL A 147 23.57 -6.65 -16.32
CA VAL A 147 23.99 -6.74 -17.72
C VAL A 147 23.29 -7.96 -18.33
N THR A 148 22.52 -7.73 -19.39
CA THR A 148 21.66 -8.78 -19.96
C THR A 148 22.07 -9.04 -21.41
N ASP A 149 22.95 -10.03 -21.61
CA ASP A 149 23.34 -10.48 -22.95
C ASP A 149 22.24 -11.36 -23.60
N ALA A 150 22.44 -11.77 -24.86
CA ALA A 150 21.45 -12.56 -25.59
C ALA A 150 21.14 -13.92 -24.92
N LYS A 151 22.16 -14.56 -24.32
CA LYS A 151 21.98 -15.84 -23.62
C LYS A 151 21.19 -15.63 -22.32
N THR A 152 21.55 -14.62 -21.54
CA THR A 152 20.85 -14.23 -20.30
C THR A 152 19.39 -13.85 -20.58
N LEU A 153 19.13 -13.10 -21.66
CA LEU A 153 17.78 -12.73 -22.08
C LEU A 153 16.94 -13.96 -22.44
N THR A 154 17.52 -14.91 -23.19
CA THR A 154 16.83 -16.15 -23.57
C THR A 154 16.40 -16.95 -22.33
N ILE A 155 17.31 -17.05 -21.35
CA ILE A 155 17.05 -17.73 -20.08
C ILE A 155 15.97 -16.98 -19.29
N ALA A 156 16.05 -15.65 -19.20
CA ALA A 156 15.04 -14.82 -18.55
C ALA A 156 13.65 -14.93 -19.18
N HIS A 157 13.58 -15.00 -20.52
CA HIS A 157 12.31 -15.18 -21.22
C HIS A 157 11.68 -16.55 -20.95
N SER A 158 12.50 -17.61 -20.92
CA SER A 158 12.01 -18.97 -20.62
C SER A 158 11.47 -19.14 -19.20
N PHE A 159 11.82 -18.22 -18.29
CA PHE A 159 11.32 -18.17 -16.92
C PHE A 159 9.88 -17.62 -16.81
N GLY A 160 9.36 -16.97 -17.85
CA GLY A 160 7.97 -16.51 -17.91
C GLY A 160 6.99 -17.68 -18.03
N VAL A 161 6.27 -18.00 -16.95
CA VAL A 161 5.33 -19.13 -16.90
C VAL A 161 4.10 -18.87 -17.79
N ALA A 162 3.62 -19.92 -18.46
CA ALA A 162 2.35 -19.98 -19.19
C ALA A 162 1.12 -19.80 -18.25
N THR A 163 0.92 -18.57 -17.82
CA THR A 163 -0.31 -18.07 -17.20
C THR A 163 -0.99 -17.13 -18.21
N ARG A 164 -2.13 -16.51 -17.87
CA ARG A 164 -2.61 -15.33 -18.63
C ARG A 164 -1.72 -14.12 -18.32
N ALA A 165 -0.40 -14.33 -18.37
CA ALA A 165 0.62 -13.32 -18.23
C ALA A 165 0.41 -12.31 -19.34
N ILE A 166 0.28 -11.05 -18.94
CA ILE A 166 0.14 -9.97 -19.91
C ILE A 166 1.54 -9.63 -20.40
N GLN A 167 1.92 -10.24 -21.52
CA GLN A 167 3.10 -9.83 -22.28
C GLN A 167 2.76 -8.65 -23.19
N GLY A 168 3.74 -7.78 -23.43
CA GLY A 168 3.56 -6.62 -24.30
C GLY A 168 2.76 -5.47 -23.67
N ALA A 169 2.67 -5.39 -22.35
CA ALA A 169 2.16 -4.20 -21.67
C ALA A 169 3.16 -3.04 -21.68
N PHE A 170 4.45 -3.32 -21.87
CA PHE A 170 5.52 -2.33 -21.83
C PHE A 170 6.19 -2.21 -23.19
N GLY A 171 6.27 -0.98 -23.72
CA GLY A 171 7.19 -0.61 -24.79
C GLY A 171 8.43 0.07 -24.19
N ALA A 172 9.60 -0.18 -24.75
CA ALA A 172 10.86 0.35 -24.25
C ALA A 172 11.87 0.64 -25.36
N SER A 173 12.78 1.58 -25.09
CA SER A 173 14.02 1.73 -25.85
C SER A 173 15.17 1.05 -25.09
N TYR A 174 16.30 0.80 -25.74
CA TYR A 174 17.51 0.40 -25.04
C TYR A 174 17.93 1.48 -24.04
N LEU A 175 18.26 1.08 -22.80
CA LEU A 175 18.74 1.99 -21.77
C LEU A 175 20.15 2.48 -22.10
N ASP A 176 21.05 1.53 -22.35
CA ASP A 176 22.37 1.73 -22.96
C ASP A 176 22.78 0.40 -23.58
N LYS A 177 22.79 0.33 -24.92
CA LYS A 177 23.01 -0.93 -25.64
C LYS A 177 24.47 -1.39 -25.56
N GLU A 178 25.42 -0.47 -25.44
CA GLU A 178 26.84 -0.79 -25.35
C GLU A 178 27.18 -1.28 -23.95
N LYS A 179 26.61 -0.65 -22.93
CA LYS A 179 26.89 -0.94 -21.52
C LYS A 179 26.08 -2.11 -20.97
N TRP A 180 24.75 -2.08 -21.14
CA TRP A 180 23.84 -3.04 -20.49
C TRP A 180 23.16 -4.01 -21.46
N GLN A 181 23.41 -3.88 -22.76
CA GLN A 181 22.89 -4.76 -23.81
C GLN A 181 21.36 -4.79 -23.84
N TYR A 182 20.70 -5.91 -23.59
CA TYR A 182 19.24 -6.06 -23.68
C TYR A 182 18.51 -5.57 -22.41
N VAL A 183 18.88 -4.39 -21.92
CA VAL A 183 18.20 -3.69 -20.82
C VAL A 183 17.45 -2.49 -21.38
N GLY A 184 16.17 -2.38 -21.00
CA GLY A 184 15.26 -1.39 -21.54
C GLY A 184 14.95 -0.24 -20.56
N LYS A 185 14.71 0.93 -21.13
CA LYS A 185 14.03 2.06 -20.50
C LYS A 185 12.60 2.10 -21.03
N ILE A 186 11.60 1.94 -20.15
CA ILE A 186 10.19 1.99 -20.55
C ILE A 186 9.90 3.37 -21.17
N THR A 187 9.29 3.35 -22.34
CA THR A 187 8.84 4.53 -23.10
C THR A 187 7.32 4.65 -23.10
N GLU A 188 6.61 3.51 -23.03
CA GLU A 188 5.15 3.47 -22.99
C GLU A 188 4.63 2.29 -22.16
N VAL A 189 3.42 2.48 -21.62
CA VAL A 189 2.64 1.43 -20.94
C VAL A 189 1.29 1.33 -21.64
N ARG A 190 1.05 0.18 -22.28
CA ARG A 190 -0.20 -0.13 -23.01
C ARG A 190 -1.24 -0.68 -22.05
N LYS A 191 -2.36 0.03 -21.91
CA LYS A 191 -3.40 -0.25 -20.91
C LYS A 191 -4.38 -1.33 -21.34
N GLU A 192 -4.61 -1.46 -22.64
CA GLU A 192 -5.64 -2.30 -23.22
C GLU A 192 -5.56 -3.75 -22.73
N PRO A 193 -4.37 -4.38 -22.63
CA PRO A 193 -4.29 -5.74 -22.10
C PRO A 193 -4.66 -5.84 -20.61
N ILE A 194 -4.32 -4.83 -19.81
CA ILE A 194 -4.60 -4.75 -18.37
C ILE A 194 -6.10 -4.56 -18.15
N GLU A 195 -6.70 -3.57 -18.81
CA GLU A 195 -8.12 -3.25 -18.73
C GLU A 195 -8.98 -4.41 -19.25
N SER A 196 -8.53 -5.10 -20.29
CA SER A 196 -9.22 -6.30 -20.81
C SER A 196 -9.19 -7.46 -19.81
N SER A 197 -8.09 -7.65 -19.08
CA SER A 197 -8.00 -8.66 -18.01
C SER A 197 -8.97 -8.33 -16.88
N ILE A 198 -8.97 -7.08 -16.41
CA ILE A 198 -9.85 -6.63 -15.33
C ILE A 198 -11.32 -6.74 -15.75
N SER A 199 -11.67 -6.30 -16.96
CA SER A 199 -13.03 -6.38 -17.50
C SER A 199 -13.53 -7.82 -17.66
N ALA A 200 -12.62 -8.76 -17.91
CA ALA A 200 -12.93 -10.19 -17.95
C ALA A 200 -12.98 -10.84 -16.56
N GLY A 201 -12.78 -10.06 -15.49
CA GLY A 201 -12.78 -10.54 -14.11
C GLY A 201 -11.51 -11.31 -13.73
N TYR A 202 -10.35 -10.96 -14.28
CA TYR A 202 -9.07 -11.59 -13.93
C TYR A 202 -8.08 -10.56 -13.38
N VAL A 203 -7.38 -10.94 -12.30
CA VAL A 203 -6.27 -10.15 -11.74
C VAL A 203 -5.11 -10.11 -12.74
N PRO A 204 -4.71 -8.93 -13.25
CA PRO A 204 -3.63 -8.84 -14.24
C PRO A 204 -2.26 -9.03 -13.57
N ILE A 205 -1.49 -10.01 -14.06
CA ILE A 205 -0.13 -10.31 -13.60
C ILE A 205 0.85 -10.06 -14.76
N LEU A 206 1.82 -9.19 -14.53
CA LEU A 206 2.79 -8.70 -15.50
C LEU A 206 4.21 -9.12 -15.10
N THR A 207 4.99 -9.54 -16.09
CA THR A 207 6.45 -9.71 -15.97
C THR A 207 7.16 -8.38 -16.24
N SER A 208 8.29 -8.11 -15.58
CA SER A 208 9.13 -6.92 -15.85
C SER A 208 9.97 -7.05 -17.14
N MET A 209 9.31 -7.29 -18.27
CA MET A 209 9.89 -7.36 -19.61
C MET A 209 9.15 -6.41 -20.55
N ALA A 210 9.89 -5.75 -21.44
CA ALA A 210 9.36 -4.80 -22.40
C ALA A 210 9.71 -5.17 -23.84
N GLU A 211 8.90 -4.70 -24.77
CA GLU A 211 9.14 -4.82 -26.20
C GLU A 211 9.93 -3.60 -26.69
N GLY A 212 11.07 -3.86 -27.34
CA GLY A 212 11.92 -2.88 -27.98
C GLY A 212 11.32 -2.32 -29.26
N ASP A 213 11.73 -1.12 -29.66
CA ASP A 213 11.36 -0.52 -30.96
C ASP A 213 11.74 -1.39 -32.17
N ASP A 214 12.72 -2.28 -32.00
CA ASP A 214 13.20 -3.25 -32.99
C ASP A 214 12.50 -4.62 -32.90
N GLY A 215 11.49 -4.76 -32.03
CA GLY A 215 10.77 -6.00 -31.75
C GLY A 215 11.52 -6.97 -30.82
N ASN A 216 12.72 -6.63 -30.35
CA ASN A 216 13.44 -7.46 -29.39
C ASN A 216 12.87 -7.29 -27.99
N LEU A 217 12.92 -8.35 -27.18
CA LEU A 217 12.58 -8.23 -25.77
C LEU A 217 13.72 -7.58 -24.99
N LEU A 218 13.36 -6.69 -24.06
CA LEU A 218 14.27 -5.98 -23.18
C LEU A 218 13.93 -6.29 -21.73
N ASN A 219 14.96 -6.56 -20.93
CA ASN A 219 14.83 -6.72 -19.49
C ASN A 219 14.65 -5.34 -18.83
N VAL A 220 13.71 -5.22 -17.89
CA VAL A 220 13.44 -3.97 -17.17
C VAL A 220 13.45 -4.20 -15.67
N ASN A 221 13.93 -3.22 -14.91
CA ASN A 221 13.82 -3.25 -13.46
C ASN A 221 12.35 -3.26 -13.01
N ALA A 222 11.97 -4.22 -12.17
CA ALA A 222 10.60 -4.38 -11.69
C ALA A 222 10.08 -3.18 -10.86
N ASP A 223 10.95 -2.48 -10.13
CA ASP A 223 10.55 -1.28 -9.39
C ASP A 223 10.25 -0.11 -10.34
N VAL A 224 11.01 0.01 -11.44
CA VAL A 224 10.75 0.97 -12.52
C VAL A 224 9.46 0.62 -13.26
N ALA A 225 9.26 -0.66 -13.60
CA ALA A 225 8.02 -1.12 -14.23
C ALA A 225 6.78 -0.85 -13.36
N ALA A 226 6.88 -1.05 -12.05
CA ALA A 226 5.82 -0.71 -11.11
C ALA A 226 5.55 0.80 -11.06
N ALA A 227 6.59 1.62 -11.07
CA ALA A 227 6.46 3.07 -11.09
C ALA A 227 5.78 3.56 -12.37
N GLU A 228 6.17 3.06 -13.54
CA GLU A 228 5.55 3.44 -14.82
C GLU A 228 4.10 2.96 -14.94
N LEU A 229 3.78 1.77 -14.43
CA LEU A 229 2.39 1.34 -14.26
C LEU A 229 1.61 2.31 -13.37
N ALA A 230 2.18 2.70 -12.23
CA ALA A 230 1.54 3.62 -11.31
C ALA A 230 1.32 5.00 -11.95
N ARG A 231 2.31 5.59 -12.63
CA ARG A 231 2.16 6.87 -13.35
C ARG A 231 1.03 6.81 -14.41
N THR A 232 0.92 5.67 -15.07
CA THR A 232 -0.04 5.44 -16.16
C THR A 232 -1.46 5.18 -15.67
N LEU A 233 -1.61 4.36 -14.62
CA LEU A 233 -2.90 3.91 -14.09
C LEU A 233 -3.44 4.82 -12.98
N LYS A 234 -2.56 5.63 -12.35
CA LYS A 234 -2.84 6.53 -11.23
C LYS A 234 -3.64 5.85 -10.09
N PRO A 235 -3.14 4.72 -9.54
CA PRO A 235 -3.83 3.99 -8.50
C PRO A 235 -3.85 4.76 -7.18
N LEU A 236 -4.74 4.39 -6.26
CA LEU A 236 -4.75 4.92 -4.89
C LEU A 236 -3.61 4.35 -4.04
N LYS A 237 -3.25 3.10 -4.30
CA LYS A 237 -2.19 2.40 -3.56
C LYS A 237 -1.14 1.86 -4.52
N VAL A 238 0.12 2.16 -4.26
CA VAL A 238 1.26 1.48 -4.87
C VAL A 238 1.94 0.67 -3.77
N ILE A 239 2.12 -0.63 -3.95
CA ILE A 239 2.58 -1.52 -2.89
C ILE A 239 3.84 -2.23 -3.33
N TYR A 240 4.91 -2.09 -2.55
CA TYR A 240 6.16 -2.83 -2.73
C TYR A 240 6.26 -3.92 -1.68
N LEU A 241 6.10 -5.18 -2.08
CA LEU A 241 6.28 -6.32 -1.19
C LEU A 241 7.76 -6.58 -0.92
N SER A 242 8.10 -6.75 0.37
CA SER A 242 9.45 -6.99 0.84
C SER A 242 9.45 -7.90 2.07
N GLU A 243 10.44 -8.79 2.16
CA GLU A 243 10.63 -9.69 3.30
C GLU A 243 10.85 -8.93 4.61
N LYS A 244 11.51 -7.78 4.55
CA LYS A 244 11.73 -6.94 5.74
C LYS A 244 10.46 -6.23 6.21
N GLY A 245 9.46 -6.11 5.36
CA GLY A 245 8.17 -5.53 5.68
C GLY A 245 8.12 -4.02 5.92
N GLY A 246 9.20 -3.27 5.64
CA GLY A 246 9.21 -1.82 5.83
C GLY A 246 10.60 -1.19 5.70
N LEU A 247 10.65 0.11 6.00
CA LEU A 247 11.87 0.90 6.19
C LEU A 247 12.15 1.06 7.69
N PHE A 248 13.44 1.16 8.03
CA PHE A 248 13.92 1.22 9.40
C PHE A 248 14.77 2.46 9.61
N ASN A 249 14.63 3.09 10.78
CA ASN A 249 15.42 4.25 11.18
C ASN A 249 16.82 3.83 11.68
N GLY A 250 17.64 4.81 12.08
CA GLY A 250 19.00 4.57 12.59
C GLY A 250 19.08 3.74 13.87
N GLU A 251 17.97 3.61 14.61
CA GLU A 251 17.85 2.81 15.83
C GLU A 251 17.36 1.38 15.55
N GLY A 252 17.08 1.06 14.28
CA GLY A 252 16.51 -0.23 13.87
C GLY A 252 15.00 -0.34 14.14
N LYS A 253 14.32 0.75 14.49
CA LYS A 253 12.86 0.79 14.63
C LYS A 253 12.21 1.01 13.26
N MET A 254 11.14 0.27 12.98
CA MET A 254 10.36 0.44 11.75
C MET A 254 9.70 1.82 11.72
N ILE A 255 9.80 2.49 10.58
CA ILE A 255 9.13 3.75 10.30
C ILE A 255 7.73 3.40 9.80
N SER A 256 6.68 3.76 10.52
CA SER A 256 5.30 3.44 10.13
C SER A 256 4.78 4.34 9.03
N HIS A 257 5.09 5.63 9.08
CA HIS A 257 4.65 6.62 8.09
C HIS A 257 5.77 7.61 7.74
N ILE A 258 5.73 8.13 6.51
CA ILE A 258 6.57 9.22 6.03
C ILE A 258 5.69 10.22 5.27
N ASN A 259 5.66 11.46 5.76
CA ASN A 259 5.06 12.59 5.07
C ASN A 259 6.14 13.37 4.29
N LEU A 260 6.21 13.19 2.98
CA LEU A 260 7.32 13.71 2.18
C LEU A 260 7.39 15.23 2.16
N ASP A 261 6.26 15.95 2.13
CA ASP A 261 6.25 17.42 2.11
C ASP A 261 6.89 18.03 3.39
N ASP A 262 6.80 17.33 4.53
CA ASP A 262 7.34 17.77 5.81
C ASP A 262 8.72 17.16 6.14
N GLU A 263 8.93 15.89 5.81
CA GLU A 263 10.02 15.08 6.37
C GLU A 263 11.14 14.78 5.38
N PHE A 264 10.94 14.98 4.07
CA PHE A 264 11.89 14.53 3.05
C PHE A 264 13.30 15.08 3.26
N ASP A 265 13.45 16.40 3.38
CA ASP A 265 14.76 17.04 3.54
C ASP A 265 15.46 16.58 4.82
N TYR A 266 14.69 16.43 5.91
CA TYR A 266 15.21 15.93 7.18
C TYR A 266 15.75 14.51 7.03
N LEU A 267 14.98 13.60 6.42
CA LEU A 267 15.36 12.21 6.19
C LEU A 267 16.58 12.09 5.27
N MET A 268 16.65 12.91 4.22
CA MET A 268 17.79 12.94 3.29
C MET A 268 19.08 13.43 3.94
N ALA A 269 19.00 14.27 4.97
CA ALA A 269 20.14 14.77 5.74
C ALA A 269 20.63 13.78 6.83
N GLN A 270 19.87 12.72 7.14
CA GLN A 270 20.23 11.82 8.22
C GLN A 270 21.42 10.91 7.86
N PRO A 271 22.43 10.77 8.75
CA PRO A 271 23.57 9.87 8.51
C PRO A 271 23.19 8.39 8.38
N TRP A 272 22.09 7.98 9.03
CA TRP A 272 21.62 6.59 8.99
C TRP A 272 20.85 6.26 7.71
N CYS A 273 20.44 7.26 6.92
CA CYS A 273 19.76 7.07 5.65
C CYS A 273 20.76 6.63 4.57
N ARG A 274 21.14 5.35 4.62
CA ARG A 274 22.13 4.72 3.73
C ARG A 274 21.70 4.78 2.27
N CYS A 275 22.65 4.55 1.35
CA CYS A 275 22.45 4.67 -0.11
C CYS A 275 21.17 4.01 -0.63
N GLY A 276 20.85 2.77 -0.21
CA GLY A 276 19.65 2.06 -0.63
C GLY A 276 18.34 2.69 -0.13
N THR A 277 18.24 2.97 1.18
CA THR A 277 17.06 3.64 1.77
C THR A 277 16.86 5.02 1.16
N ARG A 278 17.96 5.77 0.98
CA ARG A 278 17.95 7.10 0.38
C ARG A 278 17.46 7.10 -1.06
N LEU A 279 17.95 6.15 -1.86
CA LEU A 279 17.50 5.99 -3.25
C LEU A 279 16.00 5.66 -3.30
N LYS A 280 15.55 4.72 -2.46
CA LYS A 280 14.15 4.29 -2.44
C LYS A 280 13.19 5.41 -2.04
N ILE A 281 13.52 6.22 -1.03
CA ILE A 281 12.69 7.37 -0.65
C ILE A 281 12.64 8.41 -1.78
N ARG A 282 13.75 8.66 -2.48
CA ARG A 282 13.77 9.59 -3.63
C ARG A 282 12.92 9.10 -4.79
N GLU A 283 13.08 7.84 -5.20
CA GLU A 283 12.29 7.26 -6.28
C GLU A 283 10.78 7.29 -5.95
N ILE A 284 10.43 7.03 -4.69
CA ILE A 284 9.05 7.11 -4.21
C ILE A 284 8.54 8.56 -4.20
N GLN A 285 9.36 9.53 -3.83
CA GLN A 285 9.00 10.94 -3.93
C GLN A 285 8.75 11.35 -5.39
N ASP A 286 9.66 10.99 -6.30
CA ASP A 286 9.53 11.27 -7.72
C ASP A 286 8.30 10.58 -8.32
N LEU A 287 7.95 9.38 -7.85
CA LEU A 287 6.71 8.71 -8.21
C LEU A 287 5.49 9.48 -7.71
N LEU A 288 5.44 9.76 -6.41
CA LEU A 288 4.28 10.39 -5.77
C LEU A 288 4.03 11.82 -6.28
N ASN A 289 5.06 12.55 -6.69
CA ASN A 289 4.93 13.88 -7.32
C ASN A 289 4.11 13.85 -8.63
N ASP A 290 4.11 12.73 -9.35
CA ASP A 290 3.33 12.58 -10.59
C ASP A 290 1.95 11.96 -10.37
N LEU A 291 1.68 11.47 -9.15
CA LEU A 291 0.42 10.87 -8.77
C LEU A 291 -0.50 11.88 -8.08
N PRO A 292 -1.83 11.64 -8.06
CA PRO A 292 -2.74 12.41 -7.22
C PRO A 292 -2.31 12.38 -5.75
N ARG A 293 -2.55 13.47 -5.00
CA ARG A 293 -2.24 13.54 -3.56
C ARG A 293 -2.94 12.48 -2.70
N SER A 294 -4.04 11.92 -3.21
CA SER A 294 -4.74 10.79 -2.57
C SER A 294 -4.00 9.46 -2.70
N SER A 295 -3.02 9.37 -3.60
CA SER A 295 -2.21 8.17 -3.80
C SER A 295 -1.16 8.05 -2.69
N SER A 296 -0.84 6.80 -2.36
CA SER A 296 0.19 6.48 -1.37
C SER A 296 1.00 5.25 -1.81
N VAL A 297 2.24 5.18 -1.32
CA VAL A 297 3.13 4.06 -1.53
C VAL A 297 3.32 3.32 -0.21
N ALA A 298 3.15 2.00 -0.19
CA ALA A 298 3.36 1.17 0.99
C ALA A 298 4.48 0.16 0.75
N ILE A 299 5.38 -0.02 1.73
CA ILE A 299 6.40 -1.07 1.74
C ILE A 299 6.07 -2.02 2.88
N ILE A 300 5.70 -3.25 2.56
CA ILE A 300 5.10 -4.19 3.53
C ILE A 300 5.52 -5.64 3.28
N HIS A 301 5.28 -6.49 4.28
CA HIS A 301 5.41 -7.94 4.17
C HIS A 301 4.19 -8.54 3.46
N PRO A 302 4.30 -9.60 2.64
CA PRO A 302 3.16 -10.24 1.97
C PRO A 302 2.02 -10.61 2.91
N GLY A 303 2.30 -11.22 4.06
CA GLY A 303 1.29 -11.56 5.08
C GLY A 303 0.54 -10.37 5.69
N ASN A 304 1.02 -9.14 5.45
CA ASN A 304 0.46 -7.90 5.97
C ASN A 304 -0.35 -7.11 4.92
N LEU A 305 -0.51 -7.64 3.71
CA LEU A 305 -1.16 -6.94 2.59
C LEU A 305 -2.59 -6.51 2.90
N GLN A 306 -3.35 -7.35 3.58
CA GLN A 306 -4.74 -7.06 3.95
C GLN A 306 -4.80 -5.90 4.94
N LYS A 307 -3.98 -5.97 6.00
CA LYS A 307 -3.92 -4.93 7.03
C LYS A 307 -3.56 -3.57 6.40
N GLU A 308 -2.55 -3.52 5.53
CA GLU A 308 -2.15 -2.27 4.87
C GLU A 308 -3.22 -1.65 3.95
N LEU A 309 -4.03 -2.48 3.29
CA LEU A 309 -5.05 -2.00 2.37
C LEU A 309 -6.31 -1.50 3.09
N PHE A 310 -6.53 -1.98 4.31
CA PHE A 310 -7.80 -1.85 5.01
C PHE A 310 -7.70 -1.17 6.37
N THR A 311 -6.49 -0.88 6.85
CA THR A 311 -6.28 -0.17 8.11
C THR A 311 -5.46 1.11 7.94
N ASP A 312 -5.84 2.14 8.69
CA ASP A 312 -5.10 3.42 8.74
C ASP A 312 -3.79 3.29 9.52
N SER A 313 -3.74 2.30 10.43
CA SER A 313 -2.56 1.95 11.23
C SER A 313 -1.41 1.42 10.38
N GLY A 314 -1.73 0.86 9.20
CA GLY A 314 -0.77 0.26 8.29
C GLY A 314 -0.09 -0.98 8.88
N ALA A 315 0.74 -1.62 8.07
CA ALA A 315 1.44 -2.85 8.47
C ALA A 315 2.90 -2.93 8.01
N GLY A 316 3.44 -1.76 7.65
CA GLY A 316 4.83 -1.54 7.27
C GLY A 316 5.10 -0.04 7.21
N THR A 317 5.77 0.41 6.16
CA THR A 317 6.02 1.85 5.94
C THR A 317 5.10 2.42 4.87
N LEU A 318 4.19 3.30 5.28
CA LEU A 318 3.33 4.08 4.40
C LEU A 318 4.00 5.42 4.06
N ILE A 319 4.08 5.76 2.78
CA ILE A 319 4.71 6.97 2.27
C ILE A 319 3.70 7.72 1.42
N ARG A 320 3.57 9.03 1.67
CA ARG A 320 2.68 9.92 0.92
C ARG A 320 3.32 11.29 0.77
N LEU A 321 2.82 12.10 -0.17
CA LEU A 321 3.18 13.52 -0.21
C LEU A 321 2.70 14.24 1.04
N GLY A 322 1.47 13.92 1.48
CA GLY A 322 0.76 14.57 2.57
C GLY A 322 0.60 16.07 2.34
N ASN A 323 0.42 16.81 3.44
CA ASN A 323 0.38 18.27 3.41
C ASN A 323 1.40 18.82 4.38
N ARG A 324 1.97 19.97 4.02
CA ARG A 324 2.94 20.66 4.85
C ARG A 324 2.28 21.27 6.07
N THR A 325 2.86 21.03 7.24
CA THR A 325 2.43 21.62 8.50
C THR A 325 2.98 23.03 8.63
N ARG A 326 2.10 24.02 8.80
CA ARG A 326 2.44 25.40 9.10
C ARG A 326 2.21 25.72 10.57
N LYS A 327 2.95 26.73 11.04
CA LYS A 327 2.86 27.25 12.41
C LYS A 327 2.70 28.75 12.36
N THR A 328 1.83 29.30 13.21
CA THR A 328 1.74 30.74 13.45
C THR A 328 1.49 31.02 14.91
N SER A 329 2.02 32.14 15.39
CA SER A 329 1.74 32.69 16.72
C SER A 329 1.10 34.08 16.63
N SER A 330 0.68 34.49 15.42
CA SER A 330 0.17 35.82 15.11
C SER A 330 -1.33 35.76 14.82
N ILE A 331 -2.11 36.56 15.57
CA ILE A 331 -3.56 36.66 15.37
C ILE A 331 -3.89 37.29 14.03
N LYS A 332 -3.02 38.20 13.54
CA LYS A 332 -3.20 38.82 12.23
C LYS A 332 -3.15 37.76 11.13
N GLU A 333 -2.15 36.88 11.18
CA GLU A 333 -2.02 35.77 10.23
C GLU A 333 -3.19 34.79 10.36
N LEU A 334 -3.64 34.51 11.59
CA LEU A 334 -4.82 33.68 11.84
C LEU A 334 -6.09 34.24 11.18
N ASN A 335 -6.29 35.55 11.29
CA ASN A 335 -7.42 36.26 10.65
C ASN A 335 -7.29 36.31 9.12
N ASP A 336 -6.08 36.33 8.59
CA ASP A 336 -5.85 36.27 7.15
C ASP A 336 -6.11 34.85 6.62
N ILE A 337 -5.77 33.80 7.38
CA ILE A 337 -6.16 32.41 7.09
C ILE A 337 -7.68 32.26 7.07
N LYS A 338 -8.39 32.83 8.07
CA LYS A 338 -9.85 32.88 8.11
C LYS A 338 -10.44 33.47 6.82
N LYS A 339 -9.85 34.55 6.30
CA LYS A 339 -10.29 35.17 5.04
C LYS A 339 -9.96 34.31 3.81
N LEU A 340 -8.81 33.64 3.80
CA LEU A 340 -8.38 32.77 2.72
C LEU A 340 -9.26 31.52 2.60
N GLU A 341 -9.68 30.96 3.73
CA GLU A 341 -10.67 29.88 3.78
C GLU A 341 -12.01 30.36 3.21
N ALA A 342 -12.55 31.48 3.72
CA ALA A 342 -13.82 32.03 3.23
C ALA A 342 -13.81 32.44 1.73
N ALA A 343 -12.63 32.77 1.18
CA ALA A 343 -12.46 33.12 -0.23
C ALA A 343 -12.25 31.90 -1.14
N SER A 344 -11.77 30.79 -0.58
CA SER A 344 -11.69 29.52 -1.28
C SER A 344 -13.09 28.90 -1.22
N ASN A 345 -13.74 28.63 -2.36
CA ASN A 345 -15.01 27.90 -2.39
C ASN A 345 -14.78 26.45 -1.91
N SER A 346 -14.58 26.26 -0.62
CA SER A 346 -14.12 25.01 -0.05
C SER A 346 -15.23 23.97 -0.19
N SER A 347 -14.83 22.82 -0.70
CA SER A 347 -15.63 21.60 -0.75
C SER A 347 -16.27 21.31 0.62
N SER A 348 -17.43 20.63 0.60
CA SER A 348 -18.25 20.21 1.76
C SER A 348 -17.55 19.56 2.97
N GLU A 349 -16.24 19.30 2.92
CA GLU A 349 -15.44 18.68 3.98
C GLU A 349 -14.38 19.61 4.63
N SER A 350 -14.41 20.94 4.43
CA SER A 350 -13.47 21.84 5.14
C SER A 350 -13.90 22.10 6.58
N LEU A 351 -12.93 22.32 7.47
CA LEU A 351 -13.20 22.80 8.83
C LEU A 351 -13.77 24.21 8.81
N ASP A 352 -14.75 24.49 9.68
CA ASP A 352 -15.20 25.86 9.96
C ASP A 352 -14.14 26.59 10.80
N ILE A 353 -13.08 27.06 10.13
CA ILE A 353 -11.97 27.76 10.77
C ILE A 353 -12.46 29.09 11.32
N ALA A 354 -13.46 29.71 10.69
CA ALA A 354 -14.06 30.94 11.18
C ALA A 354 -14.61 30.80 12.60
N ALA A 355 -15.38 29.73 12.88
CA ALA A 355 -15.91 29.46 14.22
C ALA A 355 -14.81 29.21 15.25
N ILE A 356 -13.77 28.45 14.89
CA ILE A 356 -12.63 28.16 15.78
C ILE A 356 -11.89 29.45 16.10
N VAL A 357 -11.54 30.26 15.09
CA VAL A 357 -10.81 31.50 15.28
C VAL A 357 -11.63 32.48 16.13
N ASP A 358 -12.93 32.63 15.87
CA ASP A 358 -13.78 33.56 16.62
C ASP A 358 -13.95 33.17 18.08
N GLN A 359 -14.01 31.87 18.36
CA GLN A 359 -14.05 31.34 19.72
C GLN A 359 -12.80 31.69 20.53
N PHE A 360 -11.63 31.68 19.89
CA PHE A 360 -10.36 31.93 20.55
C PHE A 360 -9.87 33.38 20.40
N ALA A 361 -10.40 34.17 19.46
CA ALA A 361 -9.93 35.52 19.15
C ALA A 361 -9.86 36.46 20.37
N SER A 362 -10.87 36.42 21.24
CA SER A 362 -10.92 37.23 22.47
C SER A 362 -9.87 36.79 23.50
N ASN A 363 -9.57 35.49 23.60
CA ASN A 363 -8.64 34.91 24.56
C ASN A 363 -7.18 34.89 24.06
N LEU A 364 -6.95 34.86 22.75
CA LEU A 364 -5.61 34.80 22.14
C LEU A 364 -4.93 36.16 22.10
N THR A 365 -5.68 37.27 22.15
CA THR A 365 -5.13 38.64 22.06
C THR A 365 -4.13 38.96 23.17
N GLU A 366 -4.28 38.34 24.33
CA GLU A 366 -3.42 38.60 25.50
C GLU A 366 -2.49 37.42 25.85
N LYS A 367 -2.69 36.25 25.24
CA LYS A 367 -1.99 35.01 25.61
C LYS A 367 -1.05 34.53 24.52
N LYS A 368 0.10 34.00 24.93
CA LYS A 368 1.00 33.31 24.01
C LYS A 368 0.34 32.02 23.53
N PHE A 369 0.40 31.77 22.22
CA PHE A 369 -0.09 30.53 21.61
C PHE A 369 0.77 30.15 20.42
N THR A 370 0.58 28.93 19.94
CA THR A 370 1.07 28.46 18.65
C THR A 370 -0.03 27.66 18.00
N ALA A 371 -0.48 28.12 16.84
CA ALA A 371 -1.46 27.43 16.01
C ALA A 371 -0.74 26.61 14.94
N TYR A 372 -1.16 25.36 14.77
CA TYR A 372 -0.69 24.39 13.80
C TYR A 372 -1.83 24.12 12.83
N TYR A 373 -1.55 24.16 11.52
CA TYR A 373 -2.53 23.88 10.47
C TYR A 373 -1.80 23.39 9.23
N ASP A 374 -2.47 22.69 8.32
CA ASP A 374 -1.91 22.33 7.02
C ASP A 374 -2.37 23.26 5.90
N ASP A 375 -1.64 23.26 4.78
CA ASP A 375 -1.97 24.06 3.59
C ASP A 375 -3.38 23.82 3.06
N ALA A 376 -3.90 22.61 3.25
CA ALA A 376 -5.22 22.20 2.78
C ALA A 376 -6.33 22.28 3.85
N MET A 377 -6.02 22.82 5.04
CA MET A 377 -6.98 23.08 6.11
C MET A 377 -7.78 21.85 6.57
N HIS A 378 -7.15 20.66 6.51
CA HIS A 378 -7.71 19.43 7.04
C HIS A 378 -7.71 19.40 8.56
N TYR A 379 -6.81 20.16 9.20
CA TYR A 379 -6.75 20.27 10.65
C TYR A 379 -6.32 21.66 11.13
N MET A 380 -6.67 21.94 12.37
CA MET A 380 -6.17 23.09 13.11
C MET A 380 -6.01 22.72 14.60
N ALA A 381 -4.81 22.93 15.14
CA ALA A 381 -4.57 22.82 16.58
C ALA A 381 -4.05 24.12 17.16
N ILE A 382 -4.48 24.46 18.37
CA ILE A 382 -4.01 25.63 19.09
C ILE A 382 -3.40 25.17 20.40
N VAL A 383 -2.10 25.39 20.56
CA VAL A 383 -1.37 25.06 21.79
C VAL A 383 -1.03 26.34 22.54
N MET A 384 -1.33 26.36 23.83
CA MET A 384 -1.07 27.49 24.72
C MET A 384 -0.06 27.08 25.81
N PRO A 385 1.19 27.58 25.78
CA PRO A 385 2.13 27.38 26.88
C PRO A 385 1.61 28.02 28.17
N GLN A 386 1.77 27.33 29.30
CA GLN A 386 1.48 27.88 30.63
C GLN A 386 2.77 28.27 31.34
N ASP A 387 2.67 29.25 32.25
CA ASP A 387 3.81 29.73 33.05
C ASP A 387 4.41 28.64 33.96
N GLN A 388 3.63 27.60 34.28
CA GLN A 388 4.05 26.49 35.13
C GLN A 388 4.74 25.34 34.37
N GLY A 389 5.09 25.53 33.09
CA GLY A 389 5.96 24.61 32.34
C GLY A 389 5.26 23.42 31.67
N ILE A 390 3.93 23.37 31.68
CA ILE A 390 3.13 22.43 30.88
C ILE A 390 2.32 23.19 29.83
N ALA A 391 2.38 22.78 28.57
CA ALA A 391 1.54 23.36 27.54
C ALA A 391 0.15 22.73 27.54
N ILE A 392 -0.87 23.49 27.14
CA ILE A 392 -2.24 23.01 27.00
C ILE A 392 -2.63 23.03 25.53
N LEU A 393 -3.06 21.89 24.98
CA LEU A 393 -3.73 21.86 23.70
C LEU A 393 -5.17 22.34 23.91
N ALA A 394 -5.44 23.57 23.47
CA ALA A 394 -6.68 24.28 23.70
C ALA A 394 -7.79 23.83 22.75
N SER A 395 -7.43 23.54 21.51
CA SER A 395 -8.32 23.06 20.46
C SER A 395 -7.54 22.16 19.51
N LEU A 396 -8.21 21.13 19.00
CA LEU A 396 -7.72 20.22 17.97
C LEU A 396 -8.90 19.86 17.07
N SER A 397 -9.09 20.61 16.01
CA SER A 397 -10.15 20.35 15.04
C SER A 397 -9.57 19.67 13.82
N THR A 398 -10.27 18.67 13.28
CA THR A 398 -9.82 17.92 12.10
C THR A 398 -11.03 17.40 11.32
N THR A 399 -10.87 17.31 10.00
CA THR A 399 -11.86 16.76 9.08
C THR A 399 -11.91 15.23 9.18
N LYS A 400 -13.00 14.61 8.70
CA LYS A 400 -13.07 13.14 8.58
C LYS A 400 -11.93 12.60 7.70
N SER A 401 -11.65 13.28 6.60
CA SER A 401 -10.52 12.97 5.71
C SER A 401 -9.16 13.08 6.42
N GLY A 402 -8.99 14.08 7.29
CA GLY A 402 -7.78 14.28 8.10
C GLY A 402 -7.51 13.13 9.07
N TRP A 403 -8.56 12.56 9.69
CA TRP A 403 -8.42 11.35 10.51
C TRP A 403 -8.02 10.12 9.68
N LEU A 404 -8.60 9.92 8.50
CA LEU A 404 -8.31 8.73 7.68
C LEU A 404 -6.92 8.77 7.03
N ASN A 405 -6.43 9.97 6.69
CA ASN A 405 -5.15 10.14 6.01
C ASN A 405 -4.00 10.39 6.99
N SER A 406 -4.00 9.73 8.15
CA SER A 406 -2.99 9.83 9.24
C SER A 406 -2.43 11.24 9.50
N THR A 407 -3.24 12.29 9.31
CA THR A 407 -2.77 13.68 9.44
C THR A 407 -2.55 14.02 10.91
N MET A 408 -3.22 13.28 11.80
CA MET A 408 -3.18 13.45 13.25
C MET A 408 -1.84 12.99 13.86
N GLU A 409 -1.21 11.99 13.27
CA GLU A 409 0.13 11.54 13.66
C GLU A 409 1.17 12.63 13.34
N ASN A 410 1.06 13.27 12.17
CA ASN A 410 1.97 14.32 11.73
C ASN A 410 1.90 15.55 12.64
N ILE A 411 0.68 16.02 12.93
CA ILE A 411 0.49 17.19 13.80
C ILE A 411 0.96 16.89 15.23
N PHE A 412 0.66 15.72 15.80
CA PHE A 412 1.10 15.39 17.16
C PHE A 412 2.61 15.21 17.24
N ALA A 413 3.26 14.64 16.22
CA ALA A 413 4.72 14.59 16.14
C ALA A 413 5.33 16.01 16.13
N GLY A 414 4.74 16.92 15.35
CA GLY A 414 5.12 18.33 15.29
C GLY A 414 4.93 19.07 16.63
N ILE A 415 3.79 18.85 17.30
CA ILE A 415 3.48 19.42 18.61
C ILE A 415 4.43 18.85 19.67
N LYS A 416 4.67 17.53 19.68
CA LYS A 416 5.54 16.87 20.66
C LYS A 416 7.00 17.31 20.57
N LYS A 417 7.45 17.66 19.36
CA LYS A 417 8.78 18.24 19.13
C LYS A 417 8.91 19.64 19.76
N ASP A 418 7.90 20.48 19.63
CA ASP A 418 7.92 21.85 20.14
C ASP A 418 7.56 21.93 21.64
N TYR A 419 6.69 21.03 22.08
CA TYR A 419 6.16 20.92 23.43
C TYR A 419 6.34 19.49 23.96
N PRO A 420 7.49 19.20 24.60
CA PRO A 420 7.77 17.90 25.19
C PRO A 420 6.81 17.54 26.33
N THR A 421 6.15 18.53 26.94
CA THR A 421 5.15 18.37 27.99
C THR A 421 3.83 19.01 27.56
N LEU A 422 2.76 18.22 27.49
CA LEU A 422 1.45 18.67 27.02
C LEU A 422 0.33 18.01 27.82
N ALA A 423 -0.74 18.76 28.05
CA ALA A 423 -2.01 18.26 28.55
C ALA A 423 -3.18 18.70 27.65
N TRP A 424 -4.20 17.86 27.53
CA TRP A 424 -5.40 18.14 26.74
C TRP A 424 -6.62 17.41 27.29
N ALA A 425 -7.81 17.95 27.06
CA ALA A 425 -9.05 17.35 27.53
C ALA A 425 -9.95 16.96 26.35
N VAL A 426 -10.48 15.74 26.39
CA VAL A 426 -11.35 15.16 25.36
C VAL A 426 -12.67 14.75 25.99
N SER A 427 -13.76 14.74 25.21
CA SER A 427 -15.03 14.18 25.66
C SER A 427 -14.94 12.65 25.77
N GLU A 428 -15.54 12.05 26.79
CA GLU A 428 -15.64 10.57 26.87
C GLU A 428 -16.46 9.97 25.73
N ARG A 429 -17.22 10.80 25.00
CA ARG A 429 -18.05 10.39 23.86
C ARG A 429 -17.34 10.55 22.51
N ASP A 430 -16.07 10.97 22.50
CA ASP A 430 -15.30 11.14 21.27
C ASP A 430 -15.10 9.79 20.56
N GLU A 431 -15.31 9.76 19.25
CA GLU A 431 -15.19 8.53 18.46
C GLU A 431 -13.75 8.03 18.34
N ASN A 432 -12.77 8.90 18.56
CA ASN A 432 -11.35 8.64 18.41
C ASN A 432 -10.62 8.53 19.76
N LEU A 433 -11.36 8.30 20.86
CA LEU A 433 -10.81 8.27 22.21
C LEU A 433 -9.63 7.28 22.37
N THR A 434 -9.72 6.10 21.74
CA THR A 434 -8.66 5.09 21.74
C THR A 434 -7.33 5.65 21.22
N TRP A 435 -7.36 6.48 20.17
CA TRP A 435 -6.15 7.09 19.63
C TRP A 435 -5.50 8.06 20.62
N PHE A 436 -6.30 8.84 21.35
CA PHE A 436 -5.77 9.75 22.38
C PHE A 436 -5.11 8.98 23.55
N PHE A 437 -5.62 7.80 23.91
CA PHE A 437 -4.96 6.92 24.87
C PHE A 437 -3.58 6.47 24.38
N GLU A 438 -3.45 6.13 23.10
CA GLU A 438 -2.16 5.71 22.52
C GLU A 438 -1.11 6.83 22.50
N GLN A 439 -1.54 8.10 22.43
CA GLN A 439 -0.63 9.25 22.43
C GLN A 439 -0.22 9.74 23.82
N ALA A 440 -0.91 9.31 24.87
CA ALA A 440 -0.74 9.81 26.24
C ALA A 440 0.11 8.89 27.11
N ASP A 441 0.85 9.46 28.06
CA ASP A 441 1.53 8.70 29.11
C ASP A 441 0.57 8.38 30.28
N GLY A 442 -0.48 9.19 30.45
CA GLY A 442 -1.50 8.99 31.47
C GLY A 442 -2.79 9.75 31.20
N SER A 443 -3.85 9.39 31.94
CA SER A 443 -5.18 9.98 31.79
C SER A 443 -5.94 10.07 33.12
N PHE A 444 -6.87 11.02 33.22
CA PHE A 444 -7.80 11.20 34.34
C PHE A 444 -9.23 11.38 33.83
N HIS A 445 -10.15 10.62 34.40
CA HIS A 445 -11.56 10.64 34.03
C HIS A 445 -12.39 11.42 35.03
N ARG A 446 -13.21 12.36 34.56
CA ARG A 446 -14.18 13.08 35.41
C ARG A 446 -15.29 13.75 34.60
N ASN A 447 -16.52 13.64 35.08
CA ASN A 447 -17.69 14.37 34.56
C ASN A 447 -17.90 14.25 33.03
N GLY A 448 -17.70 13.05 32.46
CA GLY A 448 -17.88 12.84 31.02
C GLY A 448 -16.73 13.36 30.15
N ARG A 449 -15.59 13.71 30.75
CA ARG A 449 -14.38 14.17 30.07
C ARG A 449 -13.16 13.38 30.54
N VAL A 450 -12.18 13.25 29.65
CA VAL A 450 -10.89 12.62 29.91
C VAL A 450 -9.79 13.66 29.73
N LEU A 451 -9.02 13.89 30.78
CA LEU A 451 -7.79 14.68 30.72
C LEU A 451 -6.62 13.74 30.39
N PHE A 452 -5.91 14.02 29.32
CA PHE A 452 -4.71 13.31 28.90
C PHE A 452 -3.47 14.18 29.09
N TYR A 453 -2.32 13.53 29.26
CA TYR A 453 -1.03 14.21 29.31
C TYR A 453 0.13 13.31 28.84
N TYR A 454 1.23 13.94 28.42
CA TYR A 454 2.50 13.27 28.20
C TYR A 454 3.69 14.14 28.67
N GLY A 455 4.84 13.50 28.85
CA GLY A 455 6.13 14.14 29.14
C GLY A 455 6.28 14.64 30.58
N THR A 456 5.33 14.30 31.46
CA THR A 456 5.35 14.72 32.87
C THR A 456 4.89 13.60 33.78
N ASP A 457 5.37 13.60 35.02
CA ASP A 457 4.94 12.65 36.04
C ASP A 457 3.59 13.06 36.65
N MET A 458 2.83 12.07 37.12
CA MET A 458 1.53 12.23 37.75
C MET A 458 1.58 13.16 38.97
N HIS A 459 2.72 13.19 39.67
CA HIS A 459 2.93 13.99 40.88
C HIS A 459 3.52 15.39 40.61
N SER A 460 3.65 15.79 39.34
CA SER A 460 4.23 17.10 39.03
C SER A 460 3.31 18.24 39.51
N VAL A 461 3.93 19.31 40.02
CA VAL A 461 3.21 20.51 40.48
C VAL A 461 2.47 21.18 39.31
N ALA A 462 3.07 21.14 38.12
CA ALA A 462 2.50 21.66 36.89
C ALA A 462 1.23 20.91 36.48
N LEU A 463 1.24 19.56 36.53
CA LEU A 463 0.04 18.77 36.20
C LEU A 463 -1.03 18.92 37.29
N SER A 464 -0.64 19.07 38.55
CA SER A 464 -1.57 19.24 39.67
C SER A 464 -2.45 20.50 39.53
N SER A 465 -1.91 21.60 38.99
CA SER A 465 -2.69 22.82 38.75
C SER A 465 -3.66 22.63 37.58
N VAL A 466 -3.21 21.99 36.50
CA VAL A 466 -4.04 21.61 35.35
C VAL A 466 -5.18 20.70 35.79
N TYR A 467 -4.89 19.66 36.59
CA TYR A 467 -5.90 18.76 37.14
C TYR A 467 -6.92 19.49 38.03
N LYS A 468 -6.48 20.42 38.89
CA LYS A 468 -7.41 21.23 39.69
C LYS A 468 -8.33 22.10 38.81
N ASN A 469 -7.79 22.67 37.73
CA ASN A 469 -8.58 23.43 36.77
C ASN A 469 -9.59 22.54 36.03
N PHE A 470 -9.16 21.34 35.61
CA PHE A 470 -10.01 20.32 35.00
C PHE A 470 -11.17 19.91 35.93
N VAL A 471 -10.85 19.59 37.19
CA VAL A 471 -11.81 19.19 38.21
C VAL A 471 -12.82 20.28 38.53
N SER A 472 -12.37 21.54 38.58
CA SER A 472 -13.22 22.69 38.90
C SER A 472 -14.11 23.13 37.73
N GLY A 473 -13.98 22.52 36.55
CA GLY A 473 -14.72 22.91 35.36
C GLY A 473 -14.38 24.32 34.89
N ARG A 474 -13.21 24.86 35.26
CA ARG A 474 -12.79 26.18 34.79
C ARG A 474 -12.33 26.06 33.34
N ALA A 475 -12.85 26.94 32.49
CA ALA A 475 -12.67 27.04 31.05
C ALA A 475 -11.22 27.16 30.52
N SER A 476 -10.19 27.01 31.36
CA SER A 476 -8.79 27.08 30.92
C SER A 476 -8.29 25.83 30.20
N LEU A 477 -9.11 24.77 30.15
CA LEU A 477 -8.82 23.50 29.49
C LEU A 477 -9.86 23.24 28.40
N GLY A 478 -9.77 24.01 27.32
CA GLY A 478 -10.52 23.79 26.08
C GLY A 478 -12.01 23.56 26.32
N ASP A 479 -12.72 24.56 26.85
CA ASP A 479 -14.14 24.45 27.21
C ASP A 479 -15.11 24.47 26.01
N SER A 480 -14.60 24.06 24.85
CA SER A 480 -15.37 24.09 23.63
C SER A 480 -14.89 23.02 22.68
N ASN A 481 -15.49 21.86 22.87
CA ASN A 481 -15.85 20.93 21.82
C ASN A 481 -14.78 20.60 20.78
N LEU A 482 -14.15 19.43 20.98
CA LEU A 482 -13.77 18.51 19.90
C LEU A 482 -15.01 17.92 19.19
N GLU A 483 -16.15 18.64 19.18
CA GLU A 483 -17.37 18.15 18.55
C GLU A 483 -17.30 18.39 17.05
N ASN A 484 -17.55 17.30 16.33
CA ASN A 484 -17.80 17.23 14.91
C ASN A 484 -18.54 18.47 14.38
N GLY A 485 -17.94 19.12 13.37
CA GLY A 485 -18.70 19.74 12.29
C GLY A 485 -19.50 18.67 11.58
N GLY A 486 -20.63 18.30 12.16
CA GLY A 486 -21.63 17.41 11.61
C GLY A 486 -22.96 18.13 11.62
N THR A 487 -23.17 18.98 10.64
CA THR A 487 -24.51 19.47 10.28
C THR A 487 -24.83 18.96 8.88
N ALA A 488 -25.90 18.14 8.85
CA ALA A 488 -26.60 17.53 7.71
C ALA A 488 -25.83 16.52 6.84
#